data_AF-A0A955T5B8-F1
#
_entry.id   AF-A0A955T5B8-F1
#
_cell.length_a   1.000
_cell.length_b   1.000
_cell.length_c   1.000
_cell.angle_alpha   90.00
_cell.angle_beta   90.00
_cell.angle_gamma   90.00
#
_symmetry.space_group_name_H-M   'P 1'
#
loop_
_entity.id
_entity.type
_entity.pdbx_description
1 polymer ?
#
loop_
_entity_poly.entity_id
_entity_poly.type
_entity_poly.pdbx_seq_one_letter_code
_entity_poly.pdbx_strand_id
1 'polypeptide(L)' 'LGLYELTYKPDIPARVALNEAIDLAKRFGDDEAWRFVNGVLDKLGAARIQAEQEQ' A
#
# COMPACT_ATOMS: atom_id res chain seq x y z
N LEU A 1 0.25 2.20 -9.40
CA LEU A 1 1.25 1.18 -9.05
C LEU A 1 0.84 0.41 -7.79
N GLY A 2 0.78 1.04 -6.61
CA GLY A 2 0.46 0.33 -5.35
C GLY A 2 -0.82 -0.52 -5.36
N LEU A 3 -1.95 -0.01 -5.90
CA LEU A 3 -3.18 -0.81 -6.04
C LEU A 3 -2.98 -2.05 -6.93
N TYR A 4 -2.22 -1.91 -8.02
CA TYR A 4 -1.97 -3.01 -8.94
C TYR A 4 -1.15 -4.11 -8.26
N GLU A 5 -0.11 -3.74 -7.50
CA GLU A 5 0.70 -4.70 -6.75
C GLU A 5 -0.11 -5.39 -5.65
N LEU A 6 -0.93 -4.64 -4.92
CA LEU A 6 -1.84 -5.20 -3.91
C LEU A 6 -2.87 -6.18 -4.50
N THR A 7 -3.28 -5.99 -5.75
CA THR A 7 -4.37 -6.79 -6.36
C THR A 7 -3.86 -7.95 -7.20
N TYR A 8 -2.74 -7.76 -7.90
CA TYR A 8 -2.29 -8.67 -8.97
C TYR A 8 -0.88 -9.23 -8.75
N LYS A 9 -0.18 -8.83 -7.68
CA LYS A 9 1.15 -9.34 -7.31
C LYS A 9 1.12 -10.03 -5.94
N PRO A 10 0.69 -11.30 -5.87
CA PRO A 10 0.67 -12.05 -4.62
C PRO A 10 2.07 -12.42 -4.11
N ASP A 11 3.08 -12.33 -4.98
CA ASP A 11 4.50 -12.53 -4.68
C ASP A 11 5.13 -11.35 -3.91
N ILE A 12 4.48 -10.19 -3.90
CA ILE A 12 4.93 -9.00 -3.19
C ILE A 12 4.10 -8.86 -1.90
N PRO A 13 4.70 -8.87 -0.70
CA PRO A 13 3.96 -8.69 0.55
C PRO A 13 3.17 -7.36 0.55
N ALA A 14 1.93 -7.39 1.04
CA ALA A 14 1.03 -6.25 0.96
C ALA A 14 1.58 -5.01 1.69
N ARG A 15 2.26 -5.24 2.83
CA ARG A 15 2.91 -4.18 3.61
C ARG A 15 4.06 -3.51 2.86
N VAL A 16 4.79 -4.25 2.02
CA VAL A 16 5.89 -3.70 1.21
C VAL A 16 5.33 -2.81 0.11
N ALA A 17 4.35 -3.29 -0.65
CA ALA A 17 3.70 -2.50 -1.71
C ALA A 17 3.05 -1.21 -1.17
N LEU A 18 2.46 -1.26 0.03
CA LEU A 18 1.88 -0.10 0.70
C LEU A 18 2.94 0.93 1.09
N ASN A 19 4.04 0.51 1.71
CA ASN A 19 5.14 1.40 2.11
C ASN A 19 5.77 2.10 0.90
N GLU A 20 6.07 1.36 -0.17
CA GLU A 20 6.63 1.93 -1.41
C GLU A 20 5.69 2.97 -2.04
N ALA A 21 4.39 2.70 -2.08
CA ALA A 21 3.42 3.65 -2.61
C ALA A 21 3.33 4.93 -1.76
N ILE A 22 3.45 4.83 -0.44
CA ILE A 22 3.48 5.98 0.47
C ILE A 22 4.77 6.78 0.29
N ASP A 23 5.92 6.12 0.18
CA ASP A 23 7.20 6.81 0.04
C ASP A 23 7.32 7.51 -1.32
N LEU A 24 6.76 6.92 -2.39
CA LEU A 24 6.58 7.61 -3.66
C LEU A 24 5.68 8.85 -3.51
N ALA A 25 4.56 8.75 -2.78
CA ALA A 25 3.67 9.88 -2.57
C ALA A 25 4.34 10.99 -1.75
N LYS A 26 5.15 10.67 -0.74
CA LYS A 26 5.96 11.66 0.01
C LYS A 26 7.02 12.32 -0.87
N ARG A 27 7.59 11.58 -1.82
CA ARG A 27 8.68 12.07 -2.68
C ARG A 27 8.20 12.99 -3.79
N PHE A 28 7.01 12.73 -4.33
CA PHE A 28 6.51 13.41 -5.54
C PHE A 28 5.22 14.21 -5.33
N GLY A 29 4.55 14.03 -4.18
CA GLY A 29 3.34 14.75 -3.81
C GLY A 29 3.56 15.74 -2.69
N ASP A 30 2.47 16.37 -2.28
CA ASP A 30 2.43 17.23 -1.10
C ASP A 30 2.00 16.44 0.15
N ASP A 31 1.84 17.19 1.24
CA ASP A 31 1.50 16.66 2.54
C ASP A 31 0.10 16.03 2.60
N GLU A 32 -0.81 16.42 1.71
CA GLU A 32 -2.14 15.81 1.60
C GLU A 32 -2.09 14.54 0.76
N ALA A 33 -1.29 14.53 -0.30
CA ALA A 33 -1.17 13.41 -1.23
C ALA A 33 -0.74 12.11 -0.53
N TRP A 34 0.31 12.14 0.29
CA TRP A 34 0.78 10.91 0.96
C TRP A 34 -0.21 10.41 2.02
N ARG A 35 -0.92 11.31 2.71
CA ARG A 35 -1.99 10.96 3.68
C ARG A 35 -3.17 10.32 2.96
N PHE A 36 -3.57 10.87 1.82
CA PHE A 36 -4.63 10.33 0.98
C PHE A 36 -4.27 8.93 0.46
N VAL A 37 -3.06 8.77 -0.09
CA VAL A 37 -2.57 7.47 -0.59
C VAL A 37 -2.55 6.42 0.53
N ASN A 38 -2.03 6.77 1.72
CA ASN A 38 -2.05 5.89 2.87
C ASN A 38 -3.48 5.45 3.21
N GLY A 39 -4.42 6.38 3.34
CA GLY A 39 -5.80 6.06 3.72
C GLY A 39 -6.56 5.21 2.70
N VAL A 40 -6.29 5.37 1.40
CA VAL A 40 -6.89 4.54 0.35
C VAL A 40 -6.28 3.14 0.33
N LEU A 41 -4.94 3.04 0.33
CA LEU A 41 -4.26 1.76 0.20
C LEU A 41 -4.35 0.89 1.46
N ASP A 42 -4.41 1.48 2.67
CA ASP A 42 -4.63 0.73 3.91
C ASP A 42 -5.95 -0.05 3.84
N LYS A 43 -7.03 0.60 3.39
CA LYS A 43 -8.35 -0.04 3.28
C LYS A 43 -8.36 -1.19 2.28
N LEU A 44 -7.60 -1.06 1.20
CA LEU A 44 -7.51 -2.07 0.15
C LEU A 44 -6.60 -3.24 0.55
N GLY A 45 -5.50 -2.94 1.25
CA GLY A 45 -4.50 -3.91 1.69
C GLY A 45 -4.84 -4.62 3.01
N ALA A 46 -5.74 -4.08 3.84
CA ALA A 46 -6.00 -4.55 5.20
C ALA A 46 -6.26 -6.06 5.29
N ALA A 47 -7.12 -6.61 4.42
CA ALA A 47 -7.45 -8.03 4.44
C ALA A 47 -6.25 -8.93 4.10
N ARG A 48 -5.42 -8.52 3.12
CA ARG A 48 -4.19 -9.24 2.80
C ARG A 48 -3.14 -9.12 3.90
N ILE A 49 -2.97 -7.93 4.48
CA ILE A 49 -2.02 -7.70 5.58
C ILE A 49 -2.37 -8.58 6.78
N GLN A 50 -3.66 -8.71 7.11
CA GLN A 50 -4.09 -9.63 8.17
C GLN A 50 -3.81 -11.09 7.80
N ALA A 51 -4.19 -11.53 6.60
CA ALA A 51 -3.96 -12.89 6.15
C ALA A 51 -2.46 -13.27 6.10
N GLU A 52 -1.58 -12.32 5.76
CA GLU A 52 -0.13 -12.48 5.75
C GLU A 52 0.47 -12.52 7.18
N GLN A 53 -0.19 -11.92 8.18
CA GLN A 53 0.27 -11.91 9.58
C GLN A 53 -0.09 -13.19 10.36
N GLU A 54 -1.09 -13.92 9.89
CA GLU A 54 -1.57 -15.18 10.49
C GLU A 54 -0.85 -16.42 9.91
N GLN A 55 0.07 -16.21 8.96
CA GLN A 55 0.93 -17.24 8.34
C GLN A 55 2.31 -17.27 9.02
#